data_AF-A0A5U8K106-F1
#
_entry.id   AF-A0A5U8K106-F1
#
_cell.length_a   1.000
_cell.length_b   1.000
_cell.length_c   1.000
_cell.angle_alpha   90.00
_cell.angle_beta   90.00
_cell.angle_gamma   90.00
#
_symmetry.space_group_name_H-M   'P 1'
#
loop_
_entity.id
_entity.type
_entity.pdbx_description
1 polymer ?
#
loop_
_entity_poly.entity_id
_entity_poly.type
_entity_poly.pdbx_seq_one_letter_code
_entity_poly.pdbx_strand_id
1 'polypeptide(L)' 'MWNPVENDNIEDAATSARNLNELLDLMYISFKTMSPLQTETLLGLALNISSDISVWMAAGEKRREKQYY' A
#
# COMPACT_ATOMS: atom_id res chain seq x y z
N MET A 1 -4.39 -12.26 -3.46
CA MET A 1 -4.06 -10.82 -3.62
C MET A 1 -5.32 -10.04 -3.27
N TRP A 2 -5.21 -9.03 -2.41
CA TRP A 2 -6.33 -8.16 -2.05
C TRP A 2 -6.77 -7.36 -3.29
N ASN A 3 -8.08 -7.17 -3.51
CA ASN A 3 -8.60 -6.37 -4.62
C ASN A 3 -9.05 -4.98 -4.09
N PRO A 4 -8.23 -3.93 -4.25
CA PRO A 4 -8.54 -2.59 -3.71
C PRO A 4 -9.72 -1.90 -4.39
N VAL A 5 -10.17 -2.40 -5.55
CA VAL A 5 -11.31 -1.83 -6.30
C VAL A 5 -12.64 -2.32 -5.74
N GLU A 6 -12.71 -3.62 -5.41
CA GLU A 6 -13.94 -4.30 -4.99
C GLU A 6 -14.09 -4.36 -3.46
N ASN A 7 -12.99 -4.27 -2.73
CA ASN A 7 -13.02 -4.29 -1.27
C ASN A 7 -13.16 -2.86 -0.71
N ASP A 8 -14.25 -2.58 -0.01
CA ASP A 8 -14.51 -1.29 0.64
C ASP A 8 -14.17 -1.28 2.15
N ASN A 9 -13.64 -2.38 2.69
CA ASN A 9 -13.23 -2.50 4.08
C ASN A 9 -12.01 -1.61 4.37
N ILE A 10 -12.23 -0.63 5.25
CA ILE A 10 -11.18 0.28 5.71
C ILE A 10 -10.09 -0.41 6.53
N GLU A 11 -10.40 -1.53 7.20
CA GLU A 11 -9.42 -2.25 8.02
C GLU A 11 -8.35 -2.93 7.15
N ASP A 12 -8.73 -3.43 5.97
CA ASP A 12 -7.79 -4.02 5.02
C ASP A 12 -6.87 -2.96 4.42
N ALA A 13 -7.42 -1.79 4.08
CA ALA A 13 -6.62 -0.64 3.61
C ALA A 13 -5.68 -0.11 4.71
N ALA A 14 -6.15 -0.02 5.95
CA ALA A 14 -5.34 0.39 7.10
C ALA A 14 -4.22 -0.63 7.40
N THR A 15 -4.51 -1.93 7.26
CA THR A 15 -3.51 -2.99 7.40
C THR A 15 -2.44 -2.89 6.32
N SER A 16 -2.84 -2.69 5.05
CA SER A 16 -1.89 -2.44 3.95
C SER A 16 -1.01 -1.22 4.20
N ALA A 17 -1.58 -0.12 4.70
CA ALA A 17 -0.82 1.09 5.04
C ALA A 17 0.18 0.84 6.17
N ARG A 18 -0.19 0.07 7.19
CA ARG A 18 0.72 -0.33 8.27
C ARG A 18 1.86 -1.20 7.75
N ASN A 19 1.54 -2.20 6.93
CA ASN A 19 2.54 -3.08 6.32
C ASN A 19 3.54 -2.30 5.45
N LEU A 20 3.07 -1.30 4.70
CA LEU A 20 3.94 -0.40 3.94
C LEU A 20 4.89 0.36 4.87
N ASN A 21 4.38 0.92 5.97
CA ASN A 21 5.21 1.66 6.91
C ASN A 21 6.28 0.76 7.56
N GLU A 22 5.89 -0.43 8.02
CA GLU A 22 6.81 -1.40 8.62
C GLU A 22 7.90 -1.87 7.63
N LEU A 23 7.52 -2.08 6.36
CA LEU A 23 8.47 -2.41 5.29
C LEU A 23 9.48 -1.27 5.08
N LEU A 24 9.02 -0.03 4.98
CA LEU A 24 9.90 1.13 4.78
C LEU A 24 10.83 1.36 5.97
N ASP A 25 10.35 1.17 7.19
CA ASP A 25 11.17 1.25 8.41
C ASP A 25 12.26 0.17 8.42
N LEU A 26 11.91 -1.08 8.07
CA LEU A 26 12.88 -2.17 7.97
C LEU A 26 13.93 -1.89 6.89
N MET A 27 13.50 -1.39 5.72
CA MET A 27 14.41 -1.00 4.64
C MET A 27 15.35 0.14 5.07
N TYR A 28 14.84 1.13 5.80
CA TYR A 28 15.64 2.24 6.31
C TYR A 28 16.72 1.75 7.28
N ILE A 29 16.35 0.89 8.23
CA ILE A 29 17.28 0.34 9.23
C ILE A 29 18.34 -0.57 8.57
N SER A 30 17.95 -1.31 7.53
CA SER A 30 18.79 -2.35 6.91
C SER A 30 19.50 -1.91 5.63
N PHE A 31 19.25 -0.69 5.14
CA PHE A 31 19.69 -0.20 3.83
C PHE A 31 21.19 -0.39 3.58
N LYS A 32 22.03 -0.12 4.58
CA LYS A 32 23.50 -0.23 4.45
C LYS A 32 24.00 -1.65 4.23
N THR A 33 23.20 -2.65 4.59
CA THR A 33 23.56 -4.09 4.49
C THR A 33 22.80 -4.80 3.38
N MET A 34 21.84 -4.14 2.74
CA MET A 34 21.06 -4.72 1.66
C MET A 34 21.85 -4.74 0.35
N SER A 35 21.74 -5.85 -0.38
CA SER A 35 22.22 -5.90 -1.76
C SER A 35 21.36 -5.04 -2.69
N PRO A 36 21.87 -4.65 -3.87
CA PRO A 36 21.07 -3.96 -4.88
C PRO A 36 19.78 -4.73 -5.22
N LEU A 37 19.87 -6.04 -5.41
CA LEU A 37 18.71 -6.89 -5.72
C LEU A 37 17.66 -6.90 -4.60
N GLN A 38 18.09 -6.98 -3.34
CA GLN A 38 17.17 -6.88 -2.20
C GLN A 38 16.50 -5.51 -2.15
N THR A 39 17.26 -4.45 -2.43
CA THR A 39 16.76 -3.07 -2.45
C THR A 39 15.71 -2.88 -3.53
N GLU A 40 16.00 -3.30 -4.76
CA GLU A 40 15.06 -3.21 -5.87
C GLU A 40 13.79 -4.03 -5.62
N THR A 41 13.93 -5.25 -5.09
CA THR A 41 12.78 -6.12 -4.79
C THR A 41 11.87 -5.51 -3.74
N LEU A 42 12.43 -5.00 -2.64
CA LEU A 42 11.65 -4.39 -1.55
C LEU A 42 11.04 -3.04 -1.97
N LEU A 43 11.75 -2.25 -2.79
CA LEU A 43 11.19 -1.04 -3.40
C LEU A 43 10.00 -1.38 -4.29
N GLY A 44 10.09 -2.43 -5.12
CA GLY A 44 8.98 -2.91 -5.94
C GLY A 44 7.78 -3.32 -5.10
N LEU A 45 8.00 -4.02 -4.00
CA LEU A 45 6.95 -4.38 -3.06
C LEU A 45 6.29 -3.14 -2.42
N ALA A 46 7.08 -2.17 -1.97
CA ALA A 46 6.57 -0.92 -1.40
C ALA A 46 5.72 -0.13 -2.40
N LEU A 47 6.17 -0.07 -3.67
CA LEU A 47 5.41 0.57 -4.76
C LEU A 47 4.08 -0.15 -5.02
N ASN A 48 4.06 -1.47 -5.01
CA ASN A 48 2.83 -2.24 -5.21
C ASN A 48 1.82 -1.97 -4.09
N ILE A 49 2.25 -2.02 -2.82
CA ILE A 49 1.35 -1.76 -1.68
C ILE A 49 0.83 -0.30 -1.72
N SER A 50 1.70 0.66 -2.03
CA SER A 50 1.32 2.07 -2.21
C SER A 50 0.28 2.27 -3.33
N SER A 51 0.46 1.57 -4.44
CA SER A 51 -0.48 1.58 -5.57
C SER A 51 -1.85 1.03 -5.14
N ASP A 52 -1.89 -0.09 -4.43
CA ASP A 52 -3.14 -0.69 -3.96
C ASP A 52 -3.91 0.24 -3.03
N ILE A 53 -3.22 0.89 -2.08
CA ILE A 53 -3.83 1.89 -1.18
C ILE A 53 -4.39 3.08 -1.98
N SER A 54 -3.62 3.57 -2.96
CA SER A 54 -4.03 4.71 -3.80
C SER A 54 -5.29 4.38 -4.61
N VAL A 55 -5.36 3.17 -5.19
CA VAL A 55 -6.54 2.67 -5.91
C VAL A 55 -7.75 2.59 -4.98
N TRP A 56 -7.57 2.06 -3.77
CA TRP A 56 -8.64 1.98 -2.78
C TRP A 56 -9.16 3.36 -2.37
N MET A 57 -8.27 4.33 -2.14
CA MET A 57 -8.64 5.71 -1.80
C MET A 57 -9.45 6.36 -2.92
N ALA A 58 -9.02 6.21 -4.17
CA ALA A 58 -9.73 6.75 -5.33
C ALA A 58 -11.12 6.11 -5.51
N ALA A 59 -11.23 4.79 -5.29
CA ALA A 59 -12.51 4.10 -5.28
C ALA A 59 -13.40 4.58 -4.12
N GLY A 60 -12.81 4.82 -2.94
CA GLY A 60 -13.49 5.37 -1.77
C GLY A 60 -14.07 6.77 -1.99
N GLU A 61 -13.34 7.65 -2.69
CA GLU A 61 -13.85 8.98 -3.06
C GLU A 61 -15.10 8.87 -3.94
N LYS A 62 -15.04 8.06 -5.00
CA LYS A 62 -16.19 7.83 -5.89
C LYS A 62 -17.41 7.25 -5.15
N ARG A 63 -17.19 6.39 -4.14
CA ARG A 63 -18.27 5.85 -3.29
C ARG A 63 -18.93 6.95 -2.47
N ARG A 64 -18.15 7.88 -1.89
CA ARG A 64 -18.68 9.02 -1.14
C ARG A 64 -19.47 9.97 -2.02
N GLU A 65 -18.94 10.34 -3.19
CA GLU A 65 -19.64 11.21 -4.14
C GLU A 65 -21.02 10.66 -4.53
N LYS A 66 -21.15 9.34 -4.77
CA LYS A 66 -22.42 8.69 -5.09
C LYS A 66 -23.45 8.70 -3.95
N GLN A 67 -23.05 8.91 -2.70
CA GLN A 67 -23.99 9.00 -1.58
C GLN A 67 -24.65 10.38 -1.47
N TYR A 68 -24.14 11.37 -2.18
CA TYR A 68 -24.66 12.75 -2.18
C TYR A 68 -25.57 13.07 -3.39
N TYR A 69 -25.84 12.08 -4.25
CA TYR A 69 -26.74 12.17 -5.42
C TYR A 69 -27.78 11.05 -5.38
#